data_AF-A0A7V9PZU9-F1
#
_entry.id   AF-A0A7V9PZU9-F1
#
_cell.length_a   1.000
_cell.length_b   1.000
_cell.length_c   1.000
_cell.angle_alpha   90.00
_cell.angle_beta   90.00
_cell.angle_gamma   90.00
#
_symmetry.space_group_name_H-M   'P 1'
#
loop_
_entity.id
_entity.type
_entity.pdbx_description
1 polymer ?
#
loop_
_entity_poly.entity_id
_entity_poly.type
_entity_poly.pdbx_seq_one_letter_code
_entity_poly.pdbx_strand_id
1 'polypeptide(L)'
;MSAGIFSTPRPLPSRIAPAIAGGSVIALALPIFAVAGWPLAGWALAAVLWAAALAFSLVLARLPGDPGNLAAAGMRGIGTTSRALLVGVPLVAVTVSDERVGLAAAAVYALAFTVELAAGLVAYFGSGGHA
;
A
#
# COMPACT_ATOMS: atom_id res chain seq x y z
N MET A 1 -0.40 -38.79 3.93
CA MET A 1 0.04 -37.37 3.82
C MET A 1 -0.79 -36.56 4.79
N SER A 2 -0.19 -36.13 5.91
CA SER A 2 -0.94 -35.59 7.05
C SER A 2 -1.31 -34.12 6.84
N ALA A 3 -2.61 -33.82 6.90
CA ALA A 3 -3.19 -32.48 6.73
C ALA A 3 -2.79 -31.45 7.83
N GLY A 4 -1.92 -31.82 8.78
CA GLY A 4 -1.52 -30.97 9.91
C GLY A 4 -0.50 -29.88 9.60
N ILE A 5 0.09 -29.87 8.40
CA ILE A 5 1.07 -28.84 7.98
C ILE A 5 0.41 -27.48 7.69
N PHE A 6 -0.92 -27.46 7.48
CA PHE A 6 -1.70 -26.25 7.22
C PHE A 6 -2.40 -25.69 8.47
N SER A 7 -2.30 -26.37 9.63
CA SER A 7 -3.01 -25.95 10.85
C SER A 7 -2.13 -25.26 11.89
N THR A 8 -0.85 -25.01 11.61
CA THR A 8 0.00 -24.18 12.49
C THR A 8 -0.32 -22.71 12.21
N PRO A 9 -0.90 -21.96 13.17
CA PRO A 9 -1.15 -20.53 13.00
C PRO A 9 0.21 -19.84 12.85
N ARG A 10 0.56 -19.46 11.62
CA ARG A 10 1.79 -18.71 11.39
C ARG A 10 1.63 -17.32 12.00
N PRO A 11 2.61 -16.81 12.76
CA PRO A 11 2.60 -15.43 13.22
C PRO A 11 2.38 -14.52 12.01
N LEU A 12 1.38 -13.63 12.10
CA LEU A 12 1.12 -12.68 11.01
C LEU A 12 2.39 -11.82 10.82
N PRO A 13 2.98 -11.79 9.60
CA PRO A 13 4.14 -10.98 9.32
C PRO A 13 3.87 -9.51 9.67
N SER A 14 4.91 -8.81 10.14
CA SER A 14 4.81 -7.38 10.49
C SER A 14 4.38 -6.57 9.27
N ARG A 15 3.22 -5.91 9.36
CA ARG A 15 2.62 -5.16 8.25
C ARG A 15 3.13 -3.73 8.10
N ILE A 16 3.95 -3.30 9.04
CA ILE A 16 4.56 -1.97 9.04
C ILE A 16 5.69 -1.92 8.00
N ALA A 17 6.41 -3.04 7.79
CA ALA A 17 7.54 -3.09 6.87
C ALA A 17 7.13 -2.84 5.39
N PRO A 18 6.07 -3.46 4.84
CA PRO A 18 5.61 -3.16 3.47
C PRO A 18 5.14 -1.71 3.28
N ALA A 19 4.44 -1.16 4.28
CA ALA A 19 3.94 0.21 4.26
C ALA A 19 5.09 1.25 4.27
N ILE A 20 6.13 1.00 5.06
CA ILE A 20 7.35 1.82 5.06
C ILE A 20 8.07 1.71 3.72
N ALA A 21 8.14 0.52 3.11
CA ALA A 21 8.77 0.33 1.81
C ALA A 21 8.10 1.20 0.74
N GLY A 22 6.76 1.18 0.63
CA GLY A 22 6.06 2.05 -0.32
C GLY A 22 6.19 3.54 0.02
N GLY A 23 6.17 3.92 1.32
CA GLY A 23 6.43 5.30 1.74
C GLY A 23 7.82 5.80 1.39
N SER A 24 8.83 4.93 1.41
CA SER A 24 10.20 5.25 1.01
C SER A 24 10.31 5.54 -0.49
N VAL A 25 9.53 4.86 -1.34
CA VAL A 25 9.45 5.16 -2.78
C VAL A 25 8.93 6.57 -3.01
N ILE A 26 7.89 6.99 -2.27
CA ILE A 26 7.37 8.35 -2.36
C ILE A 26 8.40 9.37 -1.88
N ALA A 27 9.09 9.11 -0.76
CA ALA A 27 10.14 10.01 -0.27
C ALA A 27 11.28 10.17 -1.28
N LEU A 28 11.71 9.08 -1.92
CA LEU A 28 12.75 9.08 -2.96
C LEU A 28 12.29 9.68 -4.29
N ALA A 29 10.98 9.72 -4.56
CA ALA A 29 10.46 10.39 -5.75
C ALA A 29 10.60 11.92 -5.67
N LEU A 30 10.62 12.51 -4.47
CA LEU A 30 10.76 13.96 -4.28
C LEU A 30 12.03 14.55 -4.92
N PRO A 31 13.25 14.05 -4.61
CA PRO A 31 14.47 14.56 -5.23
C PRO A 31 14.50 14.34 -6.74
N ILE A 32 13.90 13.25 -7.25
CA ILE A 32 13.81 12.97 -8.69
C ILE A 32 12.93 14.02 -9.38
N PHE A 33 11.76 14.34 -8.81
CA PHE A 33 10.86 15.35 -9.36
C PHE A 33 11.49 16.74 -9.36
N ALA A 34 12.22 17.08 -8.30
CA ALA A 34 12.93 18.35 -8.18
C ALA A 34 14.05 18.49 -9.23
N VAL A 35 14.83 17.42 -9.48
CA VAL A 35 15.92 17.43 -10.48
C VAL A 35 15.39 17.34 -11.91
N ALA A 36 14.33 16.57 -12.15
CA ALA A 36 13.75 16.37 -13.48
C ALA A 36 12.81 17.49 -13.94
N GLY A 37 12.56 18.50 -13.09
CA GLY A 37 11.63 19.60 -13.40
C GLY A 37 10.18 19.14 -13.56
N TRP A 38 9.82 17.99 -12.97
CA TRP A 38 8.47 17.44 -13.03
C TRP A 38 7.54 18.18 -12.06
N PRO A 39 6.22 18.19 -12.34
CA PRO A 39 5.26 18.91 -11.50
C PRO A 39 5.25 18.36 -10.06
N LEU A 40 5.81 19.13 -9.13
CA LEU A 40 5.86 18.83 -7.69
C LEU A 40 4.47 18.62 -7.08
N ALA A 41 3.44 19.24 -7.65
CA ALA A 41 2.05 19.01 -7.28
C ALA A 41 1.62 17.53 -7.45
N GLY A 42 2.14 16.84 -8.47
CA GLY A 42 1.84 15.43 -8.71
C GLY A 42 2.46 14.52 -7.65
N TRP A 43 3.68 14.85 -7.23
CA TRP A 43 4.32 14.19 -6.09
C TRP A 43 3.54 14.42 -4.79
N ALA A 44 3.15 15.68 -4.52
CA ALA A 44 2.41 16.03 -3.31
C ALA A 44 1.05 15.32 -3.24
N LEU A 45 0.35 15.22 -4.37
CA LEU A 45 -0.90 14.47 -4.46
C LEU A 45 -0.68 12.98 -4.11
N ALA A 46 0.34 12.35 -4.70
CA ALA A 46 0.68 10.96 -4.41
C ALA A 46 1.02 10.75 -2.92
N ALA A 47 1.77 11.67 -2.32
CA ALA A 47 2.11 11.63 -0.90
C ALA A 47 0.89 11.76 0.02
N VAL A 48 -0.04 12.68 -0.30
CA VAL A 48 -1.29 12.84 0.46
C VAL A 48 -2.17 11.59 0.36
N LEU A 49 -2.32 11.03 -0.85
CA LEU A 49 -3.11 9.81 -1.07
C LEU A 49 -2.51 8.61 -0.34
N TRP A 50 -1.18 8.52 -0.30
CA TRP A 50 -0.49 7.50 0.48
C TRP A 50 -0.72 7.65 1.99
N ALA A 51 -0.58 8.86 2.51
CA ALA A 51 -0.83 9.14 3.93
C ALA A 51 -2.28 8.82 4.31
N ALA A 52 -3.25 9.17 3.46
CA ALA A 52 -4.65 8.82 3.67
C ALA A 52 -4.88 7.30 3.71
N ALA A 53 -4.23 6.54 2.83
CA ALA A 53 -4.29 5.08 2.83
C ALA A 53 -3.68 4.45 4.10
N LEU A 54 -2.57 5.00 4.59
CA LEU A 54 -1.97 4.59 5.86
C LEU A 54 -2.89 4.90 7.04
N ALA A 55 -3.47 6.10 7.08
CA ALA A 55 -4.41 6.51 8.11
C ALA A 55 -5.65 5.59 8.14
N PHE A 56 -6.23 5.29 6.97
CA PHE A 56 -7.34 4.35 6.86
C PHE A 56 -6.97 2.96 7.40
N SER A 57 -5.78 2.47 7.07
CA SER A 57 -5.28 1.18 7.56
C SER A 57 -5.12 1.17 9.10
N LEU A 58 -4.66 2.27 9.68
CA LEU A 58 -4.55 2.44 11.14
C LEU A 58 -5.92 2.50 11.82
N VAL A 59 -6.90 3.17 11.21
CA VAL A 59 -8.29 3.20 11.69
C VAL A 59 -8.89 1.80 11.68
N LEU A 60 -8.70 1.03 10.60
CA LEU A 60 -9.16 -0.36 10.53
C LEU A 60 -8.46 -1.26 11.57
N ALA A 61 -7.18 -0.99 11.87
CA ALA A 61 -6.43 -1.74 12.88
C ALA A 61 -6.92 -1.48 14.32
N ARG A 62 -7.66 -0.39 14.57
CA ARG A 62 -8.24 -0.07 15.88
C ARG A 62 -9.53 -0.85 16.17
N LEU A 63 -10.16 -1.48 15.16
CA LEU A 63 -11.32 -2.33 15.40
C LEU A 63 -10.87 -3.66 16.03
N PRO A 64 -11.46 -4.08 17.17
CA PRO A 64 -11.13 -5.36 17.80
C PRO A 64 -11.47 -6.52 16.85
N GLY A 65 -10.44 -7.21 16.36
CA GLY A 65 -10.58 -8.33 15.44
C GLY A 65 -10.02 -9.61 16.05
N ASP A 66 -10.91 -10.54 16.38
CA ASP A 66 -10.58 -11.88 16.86
C ASP A 66 -9.68 -12.63 15.85
N PRO A 67 -8.59 -13.31 16.26
CA PRO A 67 -7.64 -13.95 15.36
C PRO A 67 -8.22 -15.03 14.43
N GLY A 68 -9.40 -15.57 14.75
CA GLY A 68 -10.14 -16.52 13.90
C GLY A 68 -11.09 -15.88 12.88
N ASN A 69 -11.18 -14.55 12.83
CA ASN A 69 -12.23 -13.88 12.07
C ASN A 69 -11.87 -13.75 10.59
N LEU A 70 -12.35 -14.69 9.77
CA LEU A 70 -12.34 -14.61 8.30
C LEU A 70 -12.97 -13.32 7.78
N ALA A 71 -13.90 -12.70 8.52
CA ALA A 71 -14.45 -11.39 8.17
C ALA A 71 -13.42 -10.27 8.34
N ALA A 72 -12.45 -10.38 9.26
CA ALA A 72 -11.33 -9.44 9.36
C ALA A 72 -10.34 -9.62 8.20
N ALA A 73 -10.17 -10.85 7.68
CA ALA A 73 -9.41 -11.08 6.44
C ALA A 73 -10.16 -10.56 5.20
N GLY A 74 -11.49 -10.73 5.14
CA GLY A 74 -12.36 -10.23 4.07
C GLY A 74 -12.49 -8.70 4.05
N MET A 75 -12.67 -8.07 5.22
CA MET A 75 -12.70 -6.60 5.36
C MET A 75 -11.36 -5.96 4.95
N ARG A 76 -10.24 -6.69 5.13
CA ARG A 76 -8.91 -6.26 4.66
C ARG A 76 -8.75 -6.45 3.15
N GLY A 77 -9.29 -7.54 2.58
CA GLY A 77 -9.42 -7.70 1.13
C GLY A 77 -10.21 -6.56 0.49
N ILE A 78 -11.34 -6.21 1.11
CA ILE A 78 -12.14 -5.03 0.77
C ILE A 78 -11.29 -3.76 0.90
N GLY A 79 -10.51 -3.59 1.96
CA GLY A 79 -9.65 -2.41 2.17
C GLY A 79 -8.68 -2.11 1.01
N THR A 80 -8.07 -3.13 0.41
CA THR A 80 -7.23 -2.97 -0.80
C THR A 80 -8.03 -2.50 -2.01
N THR A 81 -9.22 -3.08 -2.23
CA THR A 81 -10.12 -2.69 -3.32
C THR A 81 -10.72 -1.31 -3.10
N SER A 82 -11.07 -0.97 -1.85
CA SER A 82 -11.52 0.36 -1.44
C SER A 82 -10.43 1.41 -1.63
N ARG A 83 -9.16 1.06 -1.34
CA ARG A 83 -8.01 1.95 -1.56
C ARG A 83 -7.83 2.26 -3.04
N ALA A 84 -8.05 1.29 -3.94
CA ALA A 84 -8.02 1.54 -5.38
C ALA A 84 -9.09 2.56 -5.81
N LEU A 85 -10.30 2.50 -5.25
CA LEU A 85 -11.36 3.49 -5.52
C LEU A 85 -11.04 4.86 -4.91
N LEU A 86 -10.60 4.90 -3.64
CA LEU A 86 -10.24 6.12 -2.93
C LEU A 86 -9.09 6.88 -3.60
N VAL A 87 -8.18 6.17 -4.26
CA VAL A 87 -7.03 6.78 -4.95
C VAL A 87 -7.31 7.02 -6.44
N GLY A 88 -8.03 6.11 -7.08
CA GLY A 88 -8.37 6.21 -8.50
C GLY A 88 -9.21 7.46 -8.81
N VAL A 89 -10.22 7.77 -7.99
CA VAL A 89 -11.08 8.95 -8.20
C VAL A 89 -10.29 10.27 -8.22
N PRO A 90 -9.47 10.61 -7.21
CA PRO A 90 -8.69 11.83 -7.24
C PRO A 90 -7.61 11.84 -8.33
N LEU A 91 -7.01 10.69 -8.67
CA LEU A 91 -6.08 10.61 -9.81
C LEU A 91 -6.78 10.97 -11.11
N VAL A 92 -7.97 10.42 -11.36
CA VAL A 92 -8.75 10.76 -12.56
C VAL A 92 -9.14 12.24 -12.55
N ALA A 93 -9.64 12.77 -11.43
CA ALA A 93 -10.03 14.17 -11.32
C ALA A 93 -8.86 15.14 -11.59
N VAL A 94 -7.67 14.83 -11.07
CA VAL A 94 -6.47 15.64 -11.32
C VAL A 94 -5.98 15.47 -12.75
N THR A 95 -6.01 14.27 -13.31
CA THR A 95 -5.63 14.04 -14.71
C THR A 95 -6.52 14.81 -15.68
N VAL A 96 -7.82 14.93 -15.37
CA VAL A 96 -8.77 15.76 -16.16
C VAL A 96 -8.46 17.25 -16.04
N SER A 97 -7.93 17.70 -14.89
CA SER A 97 -7.60 19.11 -14.65
C SER A 97 -6.23 19.50 -15.24
N ASP A 98 -5.23 18.63 -15.06
CA ASP A 98 -3.87 18.78 -15.56
C ASP A 98 -3.27 17.38 -15.79
N GLU A 99 -3.18 17.00 -17.06
CA GLU A 99 -2.75 15.67 -17.48
C GLU A 99 -1.33 15.33 -16.98
N ARG A 100 -0.42 16.31 -16.99
CA ARG A 100 0.98 16.10 -16.57
C ARG A 100 1.07 15.83 -15.08
N VAL A 101 0.30 16.56 -14.28
CA VAL A 101 0.23 16.36 -12.82
C VAL A 101 -0.40 15.00 -12.50
N GLY A 102 -1.49 14.65 -13.19
CA GLY A 102 -2.20 13.39 -13.01
C GLY A 102 -1.36 12.16 -13.36
N LEU A 103 -0.70 12.17 -14.52
CA LEU A 103 0.20 11.09 -14.96
C LEU A 103 1.39 10.92 -14.01
N ALA A 104 2.00 12.03 -13.58
CA ALA A 104 3.13 11.99 -12.66
C ALA A 104 2.71 11.39 -11.30
N ALA A 105 1.56 11.80 -10.77
CA ALA A 105 1.00 11.24 -9.54
C ALA A 105 0.64 9.76 -9.67
N ALA A 106 0.02 9.38 -10.79
CA ALA A 106 -0.37 8.00 -11.07
C ALA A 106 0.84 7.07 -11.14
N ALA A 107 1.90 7.49 -11.84
CA ALA A 107 3.13 6.72 -11.98
C ALA A 107 3.81 6.48 -10.63
N VAL A 108 3.99 7.53 -9.82
CA VAL A 108 4.62 7.41 -8.49
C VAL A 108 3.79 6.53 -7.56
N TYR A 109 2.47 6.75 -7.53
CA TYR A 109 1.60 5.95 -6.67
C TYR A 109 1.58 4.48 -7.08
N ALA A 110 1.51 4.19 -8.39
CA ALA A 110 1.55 2.83 -8.91
C ALA A 110 2.86 2.12 -8.52
N LEU A 111 4.02 2.77 -8.69
CA LEU A 111 5.31 2.21 -8.29
C LEU A 111 5.38 1.93 -6.78
N ALA A 112 4.96 2.88 -5.95
CA ALA A 112 4.93 2.71 -4.50
C ALA A 112 4.04 1.52 -4.09
N PHE A 113 2.87 1.39 -4.72
CA PHE A 113 1.95 0.29 -4.49
C PHE A 113 2.55 -1.07 -4.92
N THR A 114 3.21 -1.13 -6.08
CA THR A 114 3.88 -2.36 -6.52
C THR A 114 4.98 -2.80 -5.55
N VAL A 115 5.78 -1.85 -5.03
CA VAL A 115 6.84 -2.15 -4.06
C VAL A 115 6.27 -2.61 -2.72
N GLU A 116 5.20 -1.98 -2.23
CA GLU A 116 4.49 -2.43 -1.02
C GLU A 116 4.02 -3.89 -1.17
N LEU A 117 3.44 -4.23 -2.33
CA LEU A 117 2.95 -5.57 -2.64
C LEU A 117 4.10 -6.59 -2.71
N ALA A 118 5.20 -6.24 -3.37
CA ALA A 118 6.38 -7.08 -3.45
C ALA A 118 7.00 -7.33 -2.06
N ALA A 119 7.14 -6.28 -1.24
CA ALA A 119 7.63 -6.38 0.13
C ALA A 119 6.70 -7.23 1.00
N GLY A 120 5.38 -7.12 0.81
CA GLY A 120 4.39 -7.98 1.45
C GLY A 120 4.57 -9.46 1.10
N LEU A 121 4.80 -9.77 -0.18
CA LEU A 121 5.11 -11.13 -0.64
C LEU A 121 6.39 -11.66 0.01
N VAL A 122 7.48 -10.88 -0.04
CA VAL A 122 8.77 -11.26 0.53
C VAL A 122 8.65 -11.50 2.04
N ALA A 123 7.92 -10.66 2.77
CA ALA A 123 7.68 -10.84 4.20
C ALA A 123 6.89 -12.12 4.49
N TYR A 124 5.87 -12.43 3.68
CA TYR A 124 5.07 -13.64 3.84
C TYR A 124 5.90 -14.91 3.59
N PHE A 125 6.61 -14.98 2.47
CA PHE A 125 7.39 -16.17 2.09
C PHE A 125 8.73 -16.28 2.83
N GLY A 126 9.37 -15.16 3.19
CA GLY A 126 10.63 -15.11 3.93
C GLY A 126 10.50 -15.57 5.40
N SER A 127 9.32 -15.40 5.99
CA SER A 127 9.01 -15.93 7.33
C SER A 127 8.97 -17.47 7.41
N GLY A 128 8.99 -18.17 6.27
CA GLY A 128 9.05 -19.63 6.20
C GLY A 128 10.46 -20.25 6.22
N GLY A 129 11.52 -19.43 6.23
CA GLY A 129 12.91 -19.90 6.08
C GLY A 129 13.70 -20.12 7.38
N HIS A 130 13.11 -19.88 8.55
CA HIS A 130 13.74 -20.13 9.86
C HIS A 130 12.96 -21.24 10.58
N ALA A 131 13.27 -22.50 10.22
CA ALA A 131 12.78 -23.70 10.90
C ALA A 131 13.93 -24.37 11.66
#